data_AF-A0A1F4WZT8-F1
#
_entry.id   AF-A0A1F4WZT8-F1
#
_cell.length_a   1.000
_cell.length_b   1.000
_cell.length_c   1.000
_cell.angle_alpha   90.00
_cell.angle_beta   90.00
_cell.angle_gamma   90.00
#
_symmetry.space_group_name_H-M   'P 1'
#
loop_
_entity.id
_entity.type
_entity.pdbx_description
1 polymer ?
#
loop_
_entity_poly.entity_id
_entity_poly.type
_entity_poly.pdbx_seq_one_letter_code
_entity_poly.pdbx_strand_id
1 'polypeptide(L)'
;MTREKIRASLVHALSDLCPICEGSGRILSKETVAVKIERWFRRAKVGSDERRYKLILNPELREVFTQNDYERLRRLNKELRMEIAVEKDESLDPDDFKIYSPSEEAEVTQRFNP
;
A
#
# COMPACT_ATOMS: atom_id res chain seq x y z
N MET A 1 -55.90 -22.65 11.40
CA MET A 1 -55.44 -21.26 11.59
C MET A 1 -53.92 -21.28 11.64
N THR A 2 -53.31 -20.44 10.84
CA THR A 2 -52.07 -20.74 10.10
C THR A 2 -50.90 -19.92 10.63
N ARG A 3 -49.75 -20.58 10.61
CA ARG A 3 -48.40 -20.12 10.96
C ARG A 3 -47.97 -18.90 10.13
N GLU A 4 -47.66 -17.78 10.79
CA GLU A 4 -47.01 -16.64 10.14
C GLU A 4 -45.49 -16.68 10.31
N LYS A 5 -44.82 -16.32 9.20
CA LYS A 5 -43.39 -16.38 8.92
C LYS A 5 -42.88 -14.95 8.97
N ILE A 6 -41.97 -14.61 9.90
CA ILE A 6 -41.33 -13.29 9.93
C ILE A 6 -39.82 -13.45 9.71
N ARG A 7 -39.32 -12.58 8.84
CA ARG A 7 -38.08 -12.60 8.07
C ARG A 7 -36.79 -12.71 8.88
N ALA A 8 -35.82 -13.35 8.24
CA ALA A 8 -34.42 -13.44 8.63
C ALA A 8 -33.79 -12.07 8.94
N SER A 9 -32.95 -12.05 9.98
CA SER A 9 -31.78 -11.19 10.04
C SER A 9 -30.56 -12.06 10.31
N LEU A 10 -30.09 -12.69 9.23
CA LEU A 10 -28.75 -13.25 9.06
C LEU A 10 -27.74 -12.08 9.04
N VAL A 11 -27.52 -11.40 10.16
CA VAL A 11 -26.54 -10.28 10.21
C VAL A 11 -25.52 -10.43 11.35
N HIS A 12 -25.61 -11.47 12.18
CA HIS A 12 -24.61 -11.75 13.21
C HIS A 12 -23.67 -12.93 12.88
N ALA A 13 -23.46 -13.18 11.59
CA ALA A 13 -22.36 -14.01 11.13
C ALA A 13 -21.44 -13.14 10.28
N LEU A 14 -20.49 -12.46 10.89
CA LEU A 14 -19.13 -12.29 10.38
C LEU A 14 -18.34 -11.34 11.31
N SER A 15 -17.18 -11.83 11.72
CA SER A 15 -15.99 -11.03 12.11
C SER A 15 -15.88 -10.61 13.57
N ASP A 16 -15.45 -11.54 14.43
CA ASP A 16 -14.44 -11.18 15.44
C ASP A 16 -13.13 -10.88 14.70
N LEU A 17 -12.74 -9.59 14.69
CA LEU A 17 -11.51 -9.13 14.06
C LEU A 17 -10.32 -9.46 14.97
N CYS A 18 -9.35 -10.22 14.44
CA CYS A 18 -8.08 -10.48 15.08
C CYS A 18 -7.37 -9.14 15.39
N PRO A 19 -7.09 -8.83 16.67
CA PRO A 19 -6.56 -7.51 17.07
C PRO A 19 -5.09 -7.27 16.68
N ILE A 20 -4.48 -8.20 15.96
CA ILE A 20 -3.07 -8.15 15.51
C ILE A 20 -2.99 -8.25 13.98
N CYS A 21 -4.07 -8.71 13.35
CA CYS A 21 -4.13 -9.04 11.95
C CYS A 21 -5.52 -8.68 11.45
N GLU A 22 -5.67 -7.66 10.62
CA GLU A 22 -6.93 -7.40 9.88
C GLU A 22 -7.22 -8.53 8.86
N GLY A 23 -7.23 -9.80 9.29
CA GLY A 23 -7.57 -10.97 8.50
C GLY A 23 -6.47 -11.56 7.60
N SER A 24 -5.20 -11.12 7.66
CA SER A 24 -4.21 -11.48 6.62
C SER A 24 -3.01 -12.35 7.06
N GLY A 25 -2.85 -12.62 8.37
CA GLY A 25 -1.98 -13.66 8.94
C GLY A 25 -0.67 -14.03 8.23
N ARG A 26 0.19 -13.07 7.84
CA ARG A 26 1.52 -13.39 7.28
C ARG A 26 2.58 -12.35 7.65
N ILE A 27 3.81 -12.85 7.81
CA ILE A 27 5.06 -12.08 7.85
C ILE A 27 5.08 -11.14 6.64
N LEU A 28 5.46 -9.87 6.84
CA LEU A 28 5.58 -8.88 5.78
C LEU A 28 6.63 -9.34 4.77
N SER A 29 6.18 -10.04 3.74
CA SER A 29 7.03 -10.41 2.62
C SER A 29 7.28 -9.18 1.76
N LYS A 30 8.36 -9.19 0.96
CA LYS A 30 8.71 -8.10 0.03
C LYS A 30 7.50 -7.66 -0.84
N GLU A 31 6.63 -8.61 -1.19
CA GLU A 31 5.35 -8.38 -1.89
C GLU A 31 4.34 -7.54 -1.09
N THR A 32 4.28 -7.70 0.23
CA THR A 32 3.36 -6.94 1.08
C THR A 32 3.80 -5.49 1.20
N VAL A 33 5.12 -5.24 1.29
CA VAL A 33 5.68 -3.88 1.24
C VAL A 33 5.33 -3.22 -0.10
N ALA A 34 5.45 -3.95 -1.21
CA ALA A 34 5.05 -3.44 -2.52
C ALA A 34 3.56 -3.04 -2.56
N VAL A 35 2.67 -3.88 -2.01
CA VAL A 35 1.23 -3.55 -1.93
C VAL A 35 0.97 -2.34 -1.02
N LYS A 36 1.70 -2.19 0.10
CA LYS A 36 1.61 -0.99 0.96
C LYS A 36 1.98 0.27 0.18
N ILE A 37 3.07 0.23 -0.58
CA ILE A 37 3.54 1.33 -1.43
C ILE A 37 2.46 1.69 -2.47
N GLU A 38 1.88 0.70 -3.17
CA GLU A 38 0.80 0.94 -4.13
C GLU A 38 -0.43 1.62 -3.49
N ARG A 39 -0.83 1.15 -2.31
CA ARG A 39 -1.95 1.75 -1.54
C ARG A 39 -1.64 3.18 -1.12
N TRP A 40 -0.41 3.44 -0.69
CA TRP A 40 0.04 4.78 -0.34
C TRP A 40 -0.10 5.73 -1.54
N PHE A 41 0.42 5.36 -2.71
CA PHE A 41 0.33 6.20 -3.91
C PHE A 41 -1.10 6.44 -4.38
N ARG A 42 -1.98 5.42 -4.26
CA ARG A 42 -3.42 5.58 -4.56
C ARG A 42 -4.07 6.62 -3.65
N ARG A 43 -3.71 6.68 -2.38
CA ARG A 43 -4.21 7.70 -1.44
C ARG A 43 -3.59 9.06 -1.67
N ALA A 44 -2.28 9.11 -1.93
CA ALA A 44 -1.57 10.34 -2.28
C ALA A 44 -2.22 11.01 -3.50
N LYS A 45 -2.70 10.24 -4.49
CA LYS A 45 -3.45 10.77 -5.64
C LYS A 45 -4.74 11.50 -5.29
N VAL A 46 -5.42 11.08 -4.22
CA VAL A 46 -6.69 11.67 -3.79
C VAL A 46 -6.44 12.86 -2.86
N GLY A 47 -5.40 12.77 -2.01
CA GLY A 47 -5.08 13.78 -1.01
C GLY A 47 -4.13 14.89 -1.45
N SER A 48 -3.37 14.67 -2.53
CA SER A 48 -2.38 15.61 -3.07
C SER A 48 -2.50 15.69 -4.60
N ASP A 49 -2.36 16.89 -5.17
CA ASP A 49 -2.31 17.07 -6.64
C ASP A 49 -0.92 16.74 -7.23
N GLU A 50 0.00 16.32 -6.37
CA GLU A 50 1.37 16.07 -6.75
C GLU A 50 1.54 14.77 -7.55
N ARG A 51 2.32 14.89 -8.63
CA ARG A 51 2.51 13.82 -9.62
C ARG A 51 3.93 13.27 -9.63
N ARG A 52 4.84 13.79 -8.82
CA ARG A 52 6.23 13.34 -8.76
C ARG A 52 6.53 12.93 -7.34
N TYR A 53 7.09 11.74 -7.15
CA TYR A 53 7.49 11.25 -5.85
C TYR A 53 8.80 10.50 -5.97
N LYS A 54 9.64 10.60 -4.93
CA LYS A 54 10.83 9.78 -4.77
C LYS A 54 10.55 8.71 -3.73
N LEU A 55 10.67 7.46 -4.12
CA LEU A 55 10.53 6.29 -3.27
C LEU A 55 11.93 5.75 -2.96
N ILE A 56 12.31 5.77 -1.69
CA ILE A 56 13.57 5.22 -1.19
C ILE A 56 13.27 3.91 -0.48
N LEU A 57 13.99 2.86 -0.85
CA LEU A 57 13.82 1.52 -0.29
C LEU A 57 15.15 0.78 -0.15
N ASN A 58 15.16 -0.27 0.66
CA ASN A 58 16.32 -1.15 0.81
C ASN A 58 16.67 -1.82 -0.56
N PRO A 59 17.96 -2.04 -0.89
CA PRO A 59 18.37 -2.76 -2.09
C PRO A 59 17.65 -4.10 -2.30
N GLU A 60 17.39 -4.85 -1.24
CA GLU A 60 16.69 -6.14 -1.29
C GLU A 60 15.25 -6.04 -1.79
N LEU A 61 14.55 -4.94 -1.45
CA LEU A 61 13.22 -4.64 -2.00
C LEU A 61 13.35 -4.20 -3.45
N ARG A 62 14.41 -3.45 -3.78
CA ARG A 62 14.59 -2.92 -5.13
C ARG A 62 14.83 -4.04 -6.13
N GLU A 63 15.55 -5.08 -5.73
CA GLU A 63 15.75 -6.27 -6.56
C GLU A 63 14.42 -6.95 -6.90
N VAL A 64 13.48 -7.01 -5.95
CA VAL A 64 12.13 -7.52 -6.22
C VAL A 64 11.38 -6.63 -7.21
N PHE A 65 11.45 -5.32 -7.04
CA PHE A 65 10.86 -4.37 -7.99
C PHE A 65 11.50 -4.44 -9.38
N THR A 66 12.78 -4.82 -9.48
CA THR A 66 13.53 -4.84 -10.73
C THR A 66 13.38 -6.16 -11.49
N GLN A 67 13.34 -7.30 -10.80
CA GLN A 67 13.33 -8.61 -11.45
C GLN A 67 11.96 -9.07 -11.95
N ASN A 68 10.87 -8.78 -11.23
CA ASN A 68 9.51 -9.25 -11.58
C ASN A 68 8.49 -8.12 -11.82
N ASP A 69 8.70 -6.94 -11.25
CA ASP A 69 7.62 -5.94 -11.09
C ASP A 69 7.87 -4.60 -11.82
N TYR A 70 8.81 -4.53 -12.76
CA TYR A 70 9.00 -3.32 -13.59
C TYR A 70 7.71 -2.95 -14.36
N GLU A 71 6.96 -3.96 -14.78
CA GLU A 71 5.64 -3.80 -15.38
C GLU A 71 4.61 -3.23 -14.40
N ARG A 72 4.73 -3.58 -13.10
CA ARG A 72 3.84 -3.10 -12.05
C ARG A 72 4.09 -1.63 -11.72
N LEU A 73 5.36 -1.21 -11.59
CA LEU A 73 5.69 0.21 -11.45
C LEU A 73 5.23 1.01 -12.66
N ARG A 74 5.43 0.48 -13.88
CA ARG A 74 4.97 1.14 -15.11
C ARG A 74 3.45 1.24 -15.16
N ARG A 75 2.74 0.18 -14.76
CA ARG A 75 1.28 0.17 -14.66
C ARG A 75 0.79 1.17 -13.61
N LEU A 76 1.41 1.19 -12.43
CA LEU A 76 1.11 2.12 -11.35
C LEU A 76 1.31 3.58 -11.79
N ASN A 77 2.46 3.89 -12.42
CA ASN A 77 2.74 5.20 -13.01
C ASN A 77 1.66 5.58 -14.04
N LYS A 78 1.22 4.64 -14.90
CA LYS A 78 0.19 4.88 -15.91
C LYS A 78 -1.21 5.06 -15.32
N GLU A 79 -1.60 4.24 -14.34
CA GLU A 79 -2.90 4.30 -13.67
C GLU A 79 -3.03 5.55 -12.81
N LEU A 80 -1.97 5.92 -12.09
CA LEU A 80 -1.95 7.08 -11.22
C LEU A 80 -1.59 8.37 -11.96
N ARG A 81 -1.00 8.29 -13.16
CA ARG A 81 -0.40 9.41 -13.89
C ARG A 81 0.64 10.16 -13.04
N MET A 82 1.44 9.37 -12.32
CA MET A 82 2.51 9.84 -11.46
C MET A 82 3.85 9.32 -11.98
N GLU A 83 4.91 10.06 -11.69
CA GLU A 83 6.29 9.70 -11.95
C GLU A 83 6.93 9.35 -10.60
N ILE A 84 7.16 8.06 -10.39
CA ILE A 84 7.79 7.52 -9.18
C ILE A 84 9.27 7.26 -9.50
N ALA A 85 10.15 8.03 -8.88
CA ALA A 85 11.59 7.81 -8.93
C ALA A 85 12.01 6.85 -7.82
N VAL A 86 12.63 5.73 -8.17
CA VAL A 86 13.04 4.71 -7.21
C VAL A 86 14.53 4.84 -6.89
N GLU A 87 14.85 5.16 -5.64
CA GLU A 87 16.20 5.22 -5.08
C GLU A 87 16.41 4.09 -4.06
N LYS A 88 17.67 3.68 -3.88
CA LYS A 88 18.04 2.63 -2.94
C LYS A 88 18.85 3.22 -1.79
N ASP A 89 18.58 2.78 -0.57
CA ASP A 89 19.34 3.13 0.62
C ASP A 89 19.59 1.87 1.45
N GLU A 90 20.87 1.55 1.68
CA GLU A 90 21.31 0.36 2.41
C GLU A 90 21.14 0.52 3.93
N SER A 91 20.86 1.74 4.40
CA SER A 91 20.64 2.06 5.81
C SER A 91 19.20 1.79 6.26
N LEU A 92 18.29 1.49 5.33
CA LEU A 92 16.88 1.21 5.60
C LEU A 92 16.67 -0.28 5.84
N ASP A 93 15.74 -0.63 6.72
CA ASP A 93 15.32 -2.02 6.90
C ASP A 93 14.58 -2.56 5.66
N PRO A 94 14.60 -3.89 5.41
CA PRO A 94 13.89 -4.51 4.28
C PRO A 94 12.36 -4.39 4.35
N ASP A 95 11.80 -3.98 5.48
CA ASP A 95 10.35 -3.68 5.64
C ASP A 95 10.04 -2.20 5.47
N ASP A 96 11.06 -1.34 5.62
CA ASP A 96 10.89 0.11 5.67
C ASP A 96 11.01 0.74 4.28
N PHE A 97 10.19 1.76 4.04
CA PHE A 97 10.22 2.53 2.82
C PHE A 97 9.95 4.00 3.14
N LYS A 98 10.64 4.90 2.45
CA LYS A 98 10.45 6.34 2.60
C LYS A 98 9.97 6.95 1.31
N ILE A 99 9.03 7.87 1.42
CA ILE A 99 8.49 8.60 0.27
C ILE A 99 8.71 10.08 0.48
N TYR A 100 9.41 10.69 -0.48
CA TYR A 100 9.70 12.11 -0.53
C TYR A 100 8.91 12.76 -1.64
N SER A 101 8.26 13.87 -1.30
CA SER A 101 7.66 14.78 -2.25
C SER A 101 8.72 15.82 -2.66
N PRO A 102 8.97 16.04 -3.96
CA PRO A 102 9.80 17.15 -4.42
C PRO A 102 9.13 18.52 -4.26
N SER A 103 7.80 18.62 -4.17
CA SER A 103 7.12 19.90 -3.97
C SER A 103 7.12 20.37 -2.52
N GLU A 104 7.07 19.44 -1.56
CA GLU A 104 7.09 19.78 -0.13
C GLU A 104 8.50 19.68 0.47
N GLU A 105 9.49 19.15 -0.27
CA GLU A 105 10.85 18.83 0.21
C GLU A 105 10.85 18.08 1.55
N ALA A 106 9.76 17.35 1.81
CA ALA A 106 9.47 16.72 3.08
C ALA A 106 9.20 15.23 2.89
N GLU A 107 9.51 14.46 3.93
CA GLU A 107 9.12 13.06 4.00
C GLU A 107 7.61 12.97 4.22
N VAL A 108 6.89 12.44 3.23
CA VAL A 108 5.43 12.30 3.25
C VAL A 108 4.98 10.89 3.63
N THR A 109 5.90 9.98 3.93
CA THR A 109 5.64 8.58 4.29
C THR A 109 4.50 8.46 5.31
N GLN A 110 4.54 9.25 6.39
CA GLN A 110 3.56 9.20 7.47
C GLN A 110 2.22 9.87 7.12
N ARG A 111 2.17 10.74 6.11
CA ARG A 111 0.97 11.52 5.76
C ARG A 111 -0.15 10.66 5.16
N PHE A 112 0.19 9.55 4.53
CA PHE A 112 -0.76 8.62 3.91
C PHE A 112 -0.55 7.16 4.36
N ASN A 113 -0.04 6.96 5.58
CA ASN A 113 0.10 5.63 6.17
C ASN A 113 -1.26 4.92 6.25
N PRO A 114 -1.35 3.60 5.99
CA PRO A 114 -2.60 2.87 6.14
C PRO A 114 -3.13 2.81 7.54
#